data_AF-T2T3L7-F1
#
_entry.id   AF-T2T3L7-F1
#
_cell.length_a   1.000
_cell.length_b   1.000
_cell.length_c   1.000
_cell.angle_alpha   90.00
_cell.angle_beta   90.00
_cell.angle_gamma   90.00
#
_symmetry.space_group_name_H-M   'P 1'
#
loop_
_entity.id
_entity.type
_entity.pdbx_description
1 polymer ?
#
loop_
_entity_poly.entity_id
_entity_poly.type
_entity_poly.pdbx_seq_one_letter_code
_entity_poly.pdbx_strand_id
1 'polypeptide(L)'
;MDKNDEQQALKFVRNAQITSYFTPSTDTKLNNIANSMKDVQTFESFNHNLAKHQTCPLKITNDAIEEMMCSSIHARVFPILQILYPNLNYKTTTFHIDHIYPKSKFNKKNKKLNQDFYGWKDHLYNLQLLEGAENIAKKDKDPEVWLKEEYKDNQQAIEEYKKRNYIDPTLKLEWENIKEFRETREKAIIEKLKEVLLPKS
;
A
#
# COMPACT_ATOMS: atom_id res chain seq x y z
N MET A 1 -26.32 -3.81 11.79
CA MET A 1 -24.95 -4.27 11.47
C MET A 1 -24.15 -4.19 12.76
N ASP A 2 -23.60 -5.30 13.23
CA ASP A 2 -22.72 -5.29 14.40
C ASP A 2 -21.28 -4.95 13.99
N LYS A 3 -20.38 -4.81 14.98
CA LYS A 3 -18.96 -4.48 14.73
C LYS A 3 -18.23 -5.53 13.89
N ASN A 4 -18.60 -6.80 13.99
CA ASN A 4 -17.98 -7.86 13.19
C ASN A 4 -18.42 -7.72 11.73
N ASP A 5 -19.70 -7.49 11.50
CA ASP A 5 -20.28 -7.36 10.18
C ASP A 5 -19.73 -6.13 9.42
N GLU A 6 -19.51 -5.01 10.13
CA GLU A 6 -18.77 -3.85 9.61
C GLU A 6 -17.34 -4.19 9.17
N GLN A 7 -16.60 -4.95 9.99
CA GLN A 7 -15.24 -5.39 9.67
C GLN A 7 -15.21 -6.33 8.46
N GLN A 8 -16.19 -7.22 8.34
CA GLN A 8 -16.30 -8.16 7.22
C GLN A 8 -16.70 -7.45 5.92
N ALA A 9 -17.58 -6.44 5.98
CA ALA A 9 -17.89 -5.58 4.85
C ALA A 9 -16.65 -4.81 4.37
N LEU A 10 -15.87 -4.24 5.31
CA LEU A 10 -14.62 -3.57 4.98
C LEU A 10 -13.59 -4.52 4.36
N LYS A 11 -13.51 -5.77 4.85
CA LYS A 11 -12.65 -6.81 4.28
C LYS A 11 -13.04 -7.15 2.84
N PHE A 12 -14.34 -7.26 2.55
CA PHE A 12 -14.84 -7.44 1.18
C PHE A 12 -14.36 -6.32 0.25
N VAL A 13 -14.62 -5.06 0.64
CA VAL A 13 -14.26 -3.88 -0.14
C VAL A 13 -12.75 -3.82 -0.41
N ARG A 14 -11.93 -4.02 0.64
CA ARG A 14 -10.47 -4.01 0.52
C ARG A 14 -9.96 -5.11 -0.40
N ASN A 15 -10.43 -6.34 -0.21
CA ASN A 15 -10.03 -7.47 -1.05
C ASN A 15 -10.41 -7.23 -2.52
N ALA A 16 -11.61 -6.72 -2.78
CA ALA A 16 -12.06 -6.44 -4.13
C ALA A 16 -11.24 -5.33 -4.82
N GLN A 17 -10.92 -4.25 -4.09
CA GLN A 17 -10.09 -3.16 -4.62
C GLN A 17 -8.65 -3.62 -4.92
N ILE A 18 -8.05 -4.33 -3.97
CA ILE A 18 -6.69 -4.81 -4.05
C ILE A 18 -6.49 -5.80 -5.20
N THR A 19 -7.41 -6.75 -5.35
CA THR A 19 -7.32 -7.78 -6.39
C THR A 19 -7.84 -7.29 -7.75
N SER A 20 -8.22 -6.01 -7.87
CA SER A 20 -8.92 -5.47 -9.04
C SER A 20 -10.09 -6.37 -9.46
N TYR A 21 -10.84 -6.87 -8.47
CA TYR A 21 -11.78 -7.97 -8.66
C TYR A 21 -12.82 -7.65 -9.73
N PHE A 22 -13.28 -6.41 -9.86
CA PHE A 22 -14.31 -6.04 -10.83
C PHE A 22 -13.77 -5.65 -12.22
N THR A 23 -12.47 -5.84 -12.52
CA THR A 23 -11.90 -5.42 -13.81
C THR A 23 -12.27 -6.37 -14.96
N PRO A 24 -12.00 -7.70 -14.90
CA PRO A 24 -12.48 -8.64 -15.92
C PRO A 24 -13.76 -9.38 -15.49
N SER A 25 -14.55 -9.84 -16.46
CA SER A 25 -15.68 -10.77 -16.25
C SER A 25 -16.71 -10.28 -15.23
N THR A 26 -17.06 -8.99 -15.31
CA THR A 26 -17.88 -8.31 -14.30
C THR A 26 -19.25 -8.96 -14.13
N ASP A 27 -19.94 -9.35 -15.20
CA ASP A 27 -21.27 -9.97 -15.12
C ASP A 27 -21.25 -11.29 -14.34
N THR A 28 -20.27 -12.16 -14.64
CA THR A 28 -20.08 -13.41 -13.89
C THR A 28 -19.84 -13.15 -12.41
N LYS A 29 -19.02 -12.14 -12.08
CA LYS A 29 -18.69 -11.81 -10.68
C LYS A 29 -19.88 -11.22 -9.94
N LEU A 30 -20.67 -10.36 -10.58
CA LEU A 30 -21.90 -9.81 -10.01
C LEU A 30 -22.92 -10.93 -9.75
N ASN A 31 -23.08 -11.88 -10.66
CA ASN A 31 -23.92 -13.07 -10.46
C ASN A 31 -23.42 -13.91 -9.27
N ASN A 32 -22.11 -14.15 -9.18
CA ASN A 32 -21.52 -14.90 -8.07
C ASN A 32 -21.73 -14.20 -6.72
N ILE A 33 -21.63 -12.86 -6.69
CA ILE A 33 -21.92 -12.05 -5.51
C ILE A 33 -23.39 -12.20 -5.11
N ALA A 34 -24.32 -12.02 -6.05
CA ALA A 34 -25.75 -12.16 -5.79
C ALA A 34 -26.10 -13.54 -5.23
N ASN A 35 -25.52 -14.61 -5.80
CA ASN A 35 -25.69 -15.97 -5.31
C ASN A 35 -25.07 -16.19 -3.93
N SER A 36 -23.90 -15.59 -3.65
CA SER A 36 -23.23 -15.71 -2.36
C SER A 36 -23.93 -14.92 -1.25
N MET A 37 -24.70 -13.89 -1.61
CA MET A 37 -25.56 -13.11 -0.71
C MET A 37 -26.93 -13.76 -0.48
N LYS A 38 -27.30 -14.75 -1.28
CA LYS A 38 -28.60 -15.41 -1.15
C LYS A 38 -28.65 -16.19 0.16
N ASP A 39 -29.73 -15.99 0.93
CA ASP A 39 -30.03 -16.71 2.17
C ASP A 39 -29.01 -16.53 3.33
N VAL A 40 -28.08 -15.57 3.22
CA VAL A 40 -27.15 -15.21 4.31
C VAL A 40 -27.54 -13.90 4.97
N GLN A 41 -27.29 -13.80 6.28
CA GLN A 41 -27.62 -12.62 7.08
C GLN A 41 -26.39 -11.81 7.52
N THR A 42 -25.18 -12.28 7.22
CA THR A 42 -23.91 -11.65 7.62
C THR A 42 -22.91 -11.58 6.47
N PHE A 43 -22.08 -10.54 6.46
CA PHE A 43 -20.93 -10.39 5.58
C PHE A 43 -19.89 -11.48 5.79
N GLU A 44 -19.79 -12.06 6.99
CA GLU A 44 -18.90 -13.19 7.24
C GLU A 44 -19.29 -14.41 6.41
N SER A 45 -20.57 -14.81 6.46
CA SER A 45 -21.09 -15.93 5.67
C SER A 45 -21.03 -15.63 4.17
N PHE A 46 -21.36 -14.39 3.76
CA PHE A 46 -21.20 -13.94 2.38
C PHE A 46 -19.75 -14.05 1.88
N ASN A 47 -18.79 -13.52 2.64
CA ASN A 47 -17.37 -13.57 2.31
C ASN A 47 -16.87 -15.03 2.22
N HIS A 48 -17.32 -15.88 3.14
CA HIS A 48 -17.00 -17.31 3.13
C HIS A 48 -17.49 -18.01 1.87
N ASN A 49 -18.75 -17.76 1.47
CA ASN A 49 -19.35 -18.32 0.27
C ASN A 49 -18.62 -17.84 -0.99
N LEU A 50 -18.36 -16.53 -1.10
CA LEU A 50 -17.71 -15.94 -2.28
C LEU A 50 -16.25 -16.39 -2.42
N ALA A 51 -15.53 -16.58 -1.31
CA ALA A 51 -14.15 -17.08 -1.33
C ALA A 51 -14.03 -18.55 -1.76
N LYS A 52 -15.11 -19.35 -1.60
CA LYS A 52 -15.20 -20.76 -1.99
C LYS A 52 -15.85 -20.97 -3.36
N HIS A 53 -16.29 -19.91 -4.02
CA HIS A 53 -16.96 -20.02 -5.32
C HIS A 53 -16.02 -20.66 -6.35
N GLN A 54 -16.54 -21.61 -7.15
CA GLN A 54 -15.73 -22.37 -8.10
C GLN A 54 -15.15 -21.50 -9.22
N THR A 55 -15.89 -20.46 -9.62
CA THR A 55 -15.47 -19.49 -10.63
C THR A 55 -15.24 -18.12 -10.01
N CYS A 56 -14.14 -17.45 -10.37
CA CYS A 56 -13.81 -16.11 -9.90
C CYS A 56 -13.96 -15.91 -8.37
N PRO A 57 -13.35 -16.71 -7.50
CA PRO A 57 -13.45 -16.50 -6.06
C PRO A 57 -12.83 -15.15 -5.66
N LEU A 58 -13.45 -14.45 -4.71
CA LEU A 58 -12.81 -13.29 -4.07
C LEU A 58 -11.96 -13.77 -2.90
N LYS A 59 -10.70 -14.09 -3.18
CA LYS A 59 -9.71 -14.49 -2.18
C LYS A 59 -8.41 -13.72 -2.40
N ILE A 60 -7.81 -13.27 -1.31
CA ILE A 60 -6.46 -12.74 -1.31
C ILE A 60 -5.47 -13.86 -0.94
N THR A 61 -4.41 -13.99 -1.72
CA THR A 61 -3.34 -14.99 -1.53
C THR A 61 -2.06 -14.30 -1.12
N ASN A 62 -1.11 -15.06 -0.56
CA ASN A 62 0.25 -14.55 -0.32
C ASN A 62 0.88 -14.02 -1.62
N ASP A 63 0.77 -14.80 -2.69
CA ASP A 63 1.30 -14.43 -4.01
C ASP A 63 0.70 -13.10 -4.51
N ALA A 64 -0.60 -12.91 -4.35
CA ALA A 64 -1.23 -11.64 -4.72
C ALA A 64 -0.61 -10.47 -3.93
N ILE A 65 -0.38 -10.63 -2.61
CA ILE A 65 0.24 -9.60 -1.76
C ILE A 65 1.67 -9.29 -2.20
N GLU A 66 2.43 -10.32 -2.58
CA GLU A 66 3.81 -10.14 -3.05
C GLU A 66 3.85 -9.46 -4.44
N GLU A 67 2.95 -9.83 -5.36
CA GLU A 67 2.79 -9.18 -6.66
C GLU A 67 2.44 -7.69 -6.55
N MET A 68 1.79 -7.26 -5.46
CA MET A 68 1.47 -5.84 -5.25
C MET A 68 2.72 -4.96 -5.12
N MET A 69 3.86 -5.49 -4.67
CA MET A 69 5.08 -4.69 -4.51
C MET A 69 5.59 -4.16 -5.85
N CYS A 70 5.40 -4.96 -6.91
CA CYS A 70 5.75 -4.61 -8.28
C CYS A 70 4.64 -3.81 -8.98
N SER A 71 3.51 -3.52 -8.32
CA SER A 71 2.42 -2.81 -8.96
C SER A 71 2.71 -1.31 -9.06
N SER A 72 2.82 -0.82 -10.29
CA SER A 72 2.77 0.62 -10.63
C SER A 72 1.36 1.09 -11.02
N ILE A 73 0.35 0.24 -10.84
CA ILE A 73 -1.02 0.52 -11.24
C ILE A 73 -1.62 1.48 -10.22
N HIS A 74 -1.66 2.76 -10.58
CA HIS A 74 -2.15 3.85 -9.74
C HIS A 74 -3.53 3.58 -9.10
N ALA A 75 -4.41 2.85 -9.78
CA ALA A 75 -5.73 2.48 -9.27
C ALA A 75 -5.68 1.55 -8.04
N ARG A 76 -4.63 0.74 -7.89
CA ARG A 76 -4.43 -0.15 -6.74
C ARG A 76 -3.61 0.49 -5.63
N VAL A 77 -2.71 1.40 -5.97
CA VAL A 77 -1.79 2.02 -5.01
C VAL A 77 -2.53 2.75 -3.90
N PHE A 78 -3.49 3.62 -4.21
CA PHE A 78 -4.17 4.42 -3.18
C PHE A 78 -4.91 3.55 -2.15
N PRO A 79 -5.77 2.57 -2.55
CA PRO A 79 -6.39 1.66 -1.59
C PRO A 79 -5.39 0.88 -0.72
N ILE A 80 -4.27 0.42 -1.31
CA ILE A 80 -3.23 -0.28 -0.55
C ILE A 80 -2.61 0.66 0.49
N LEU A 81 -2.28 1.89 0.11
CA LEU A 81 -1.74 2.86 1.06
C LEU A 81 -2.76 3.18 2.16
N GLN A 82 -4.05 3.32 1.86
CA GLN A 82 -5.07 3.53 2.91
C GLN A 82 -5.13 2.41 3.96
N ILE A 83 -4.77 1.18 3.57
CA ILE A 83 -4.68 0.04 4.50
C ILE A 83 -3.41 0.13 5.34
N LEU A 84 -2.31 0.58 4.74
CA LEU A 84 -1.02 0.80 5.41
C LEU A 84 -1.04 2.01 6.36
N TYR A 85 -1.92 2.99 6.11
CA TYR A 85 -2.01 4.22 6.89
C TYR A 85 -3.40 4.40 7.53
N PRO A 86 -3.87 3.44 8.37
CA PRO A 86 -5.24 3.42 8.86
C PRO A 86 -5.57 4.59 9.81
N ASN A 87 -4.54 5.25 10.35
CA ASN A 87 -4.68 6.32 11.35
C ASN A 87 -4.72 7.73 10.74
N LEU A 88 -4.61 7.87 9.42
CA LEU A 88 -4.67 9.18 8.77
C LEU A 88 -6.11 9.70 8.70
N ASN A 89 -6.29 11.01 8.91
CA ASN A 89 -7.61 11.64 8.88
C ASN A 89 -7.99 12.07 7.46
N TYR A 90 -8.46 11.11 6.67
CA TYR A 90 -8.91 11.35 5.29
C TYR A 90 -10.15 12.25 5.16
N LYS A 91 -10.84 12.59 6.27
CA LYS A 91 -12.05 13.43 6.22
C LYS A 91 -11.70 14.92 6.16
N THR A 92 -10.62 15.32 6.82
CA THR A 92 -10.26 16.74 6.98
C THR A 92 -8.94 17.09 6.31
N THR A 93 -8.11 16.08 5.99
CA THR A 93 -6.77 16.29 5.45
C THR A 93 -6.64 15.63 4.09
N THR A 94 -6.16 16.40 3.12
CA THR A 94 -5.85 15.89 1.78
C THR A 94 -4.45 15.29 1.76
N PHE A 95 -4.38 14.00 1.45
CA PHE A 95 -3.12 13.28 1.26
C PHE A 95 -2.89 13.01 -0.22
N HIS A 96 -1.63 13.18 -0.64
CA HIS A 96 -1.17 12.84 -1.99
C HIS A 96 -0.29 11.60 -1.93
N ILE A 97 -0.26 10.87 -3.05
CA ILE A 97 0.75 9.83 -3.25
C ILE A 97 2.06 10.54 -3.59
N ASP A 98 3.04 10.42 -2.71
CA ASP A 98 4.39 10.95 -2.89
C ASP A 98 5.38 9.83 -3.17
N HIS A 99 6.42 10.15 -3.95
CA HIS A 99 7.57 9.28 -4.15
C HIS A 99 8.65 9.62 -3.12
N ILE A 100 8.94 8.70 -2.18
CA ILE A 100 9.95 8.89 -1.12
C ILE A 100 11.27 9.34 -1.74
N TYR A 101 11.80 8.54 -2.66
CA TYR A 101 12.86 8.95 -3.57
C TYR A 101 12.24 9.65 -4.79
N PRO A 102 12.68 10.88 -5.13
CA PRO A 102 12.08 11.65 -6.22
C PRO A 102 12.09 10.90 -7.55
N LYS A 103 10.91 10.70 -8.15
CA LYS A 103 10.73 10.05 -9.46
C LYS A 103 11.61 10.68 -10.54
N SER A 104 11.79 11.99 -10.49
CA SER A 104 12.61 12.75 -11.45
C SER A 104 14.08 12.35 -11.42
N LYS A 105 14.59 11.76 -10.33
CA LYS A 105 15.99 11.36 -10.15
C LYS A 105 16.27 9.89 -10.48
N PHE A 106 15.27 9.13 -10.92
CA PHE A 106 15.44 7.79 -11.48
C PHE A 106 15.88 7.83 -12.94
N ASN A 107 17.08 8.35 -13.20
CA ASN A 107 17.62 8.52 -14.55
C ASN A 107 19.16 8.54 -14.56
N LYS A 108 19.73 8.49 -15.76
CA LYS A 108 21.19 8.44 -16.02
C LYS A 108 22.02 9.57 -15.41
N LYS A 109 21.43 10.72 -15.07
CA LYS A 109 22.13 11.84 -14.42
C LYS A 109 22.44 11.53 -12.96
N ASN A 110 21.66 10.66 -12.31
CA ASN A 110 21.92 10.22 -10.95
C ASN A 110 22.94 9.08 -10.95
N LYS A 111 24.23 9.42 -10.85
CA LYS A 111 25.33 8.45 -10.87
C LYS A 111 25.36 7.51 -9.65
N LYS A 112 24.65 7.85 -8.58
CA LYS A 112 24.58 7.05 -7.34
C LYS A 112 23.55 5.92 -7.44
N LEU A 113 22.60 6.03 -8.36
CA LEU A 113 21.52 5.07 -8.55
C LEU A 113 21.95 3.97 -9.52
N ASN A 114 21.77 2.71 -9.12
CA ASN A 114 21.90 1.58 -10.03
C ASN A 114 20.79 1.66 -11.11
N GLN A 115 21.18 1.50 -12.38
CA GLN A 115 20.30 1.54 -13.54
C GLN A 115 19.14 0.53 -13.48
N ASP A 116 19.34 -0.60 -12.78
CA ASP A 116 18.32 -1.63 -12.58
C ASP A 116 17.03 -1.07 -11.93
N PHE A 117 17.16 0.02 -11.16
CA PHE A 117 16.03 0.64 -10.44
C PHE A 117 15.25 1.66 -11.28
N TYR A 118 15.70 2.03 -12.48
CA TYR A 118 15.04 3.07 -13.29
C TYR A 118 13.59 2.71 -13.64
N GLY A 119 13.32 1.43 -13.86
CA GLY A 119 11.97 0.92 -14.13
C GLY A 119 11.08 0.84 -12.90
N TRP A 120 11.65 0.93 -11.69
CA TRP A 120 10.96 0.64 -10.43
C TRP A 120 10.59 1.87 -9.61
N LYS A 121 10.77 3.07 -10.18
CA LYS A 121 10.47 4.35 -9.51
C LYS A 121 9.02 4.47 -9.02
N ASP A 122 8.09 3.81 -9.73
CA ASP A 122 6.65 3.86 -9.47
C ASP A 122 6.15 2.61 -8.70
N HIS A 123 7.05 1.76 -8.19
CA HIS A 123 6.69 0.61 -7.37
C HIS A 123 6.32 1.03 -5.94
N LEU A 124 5.53 0.20 -5.25
CA LEU A 124 4.97 0.53 -3.93
C LEU A 124 6.04 0.85 -2.88
N TYR A 125 7.21 0.21 -2.93
CA TYR A 125 8.33 0.49 -2.02
C TYR A 125 8.79 1.95 -2.08
N ASN A 126 8.52 2.69 -3.15
CA ASN A 126 8.85 4.10 -3.27
C ASN A 126 7.66 5.04 -3.01
N LEU A 127 6.47 4.51 -2.74
CA LEU A 127 5.24 5.30 -2.61
C LEU A 127 4.80 5.42 -1.15
N GLN A 128 4.30 6.59 -0.79
CA GLN A 128 3.73 6.90 0.53
C GLN A 128 2.57 7.88 0.42
N LEU A 129 1.79 8.02 1.50
CA LEU A 129 0.86 9.14 1.65
C LEU A 129 1.54 10.26 2.40
N LEU A 130 1.48 11.46 1.82
CA LEU A 130 2.03 12.67 2.41
C LEU A 130 0.99 13.79 2.35
N GLU A 131 0.92 14.62 3.39
CA GLU A 131 -0.02 15.73 3.42
C GLU A 131 0.28 16.73 2.29
N GLY A 132 -0.75 17.37 1.72
CA GLY A 132 -0.57 18.27 0.58
C GLY A 132 0.45 19.39 0.79
N ALA A 133 0.46 20.03 1.97
CA ALA A 133 1.43 21.07 2.28
C ALA A 133 2.87 20.52 2.36
N GLU A 134 3.06 19.40 3.07
CA GLU A 134 4.35 18.71 3.19
C GLU A 134 4.87 18.26 1.82
N ASN A 135 3.99 17.71 0.97
CA ASN A 135 4.33 17.27 -0.38
C ASN A 135 4.80 18.44 -1.28
N ILE A 136 4.12 19.59 -1.20
CA ILE A 136 4.52 20.80 -1.94
C ILE A 136 5.89 21.30 -1.47
N ALA A 137 6.20 21.19 -0.17
CA ALA A 137 7.49 21.59 0.39
C ALA A 137 8.63 20.61 0.04
N LYS A 138 8.34 19.31 0.00
CA LYS A 138 9.29 18.23 -0.30
C LYS A 138 9.86 18.29 -1.72
N LYS A 139 9.01 18.48 -2.73
CA LYS A 139 9.40 18.54 -4.16
C LYS A 139 10.29 17.35 -4.57
N ASP A 140 11.44 17.64 -5.18
CA ASP A 140 12.44 16.67 -5.66
C ASP A 140 13.66 16.56 -4.73
N LYS A 141 13.52 16.97 -3.46
CA LYS A 141 14.57 16.78 -2.45
C LYS A 141 14.83 15.30 -2.20
N ASP A 142 16.09 14.98 -1.97
CA ASP A 142 16.46 13.62 -1.55
C ASP A 142 15.87 13.34 -0.16
N PRO A 143 15.37 12.12 0.10
CA PRO A 143 14.60 11.84 1.31
C PRO A 143 15.40 12.10 2.59
N GLU A 144 16.68 11.75 2.62
CA GLU A 144 17.55 12.00 3.79
C GLU A 144 17.73 13.50 4.07
N VAL A 145 17.85 14.33 3.02
CA VAL A 145 17.98 15.80 3.15
C VAL A 145 16.67 16.39 3.62
N TRP A 146 15.56 16.00 2.98
CA TRP A 146 14.23 16.51 3.32
C TRP A 146 13.85 16.17 4.77
N LEU A 147 14.09 14.94 5.23
CA LEU A 147 13.78 14.54 6.60
C LEU A 147 14.54 15.36 7.64
N LYS A 148 15.83 15.65 7.39
CA LYS A 148 16.64 16.51 8.27
C LYS A 148 16.14 17.93 8.32
N GLU A 149 15.76 18.51 7.18
CA GLU A 149 15.19 19.85 7.11
C GLU A 149 13.82 19.94 7.80
N GLU A 150 12.91 19.02 7.50
CA GLU A 150 11.54 19.00 8.01
C GLU A 150 11.53 18.84 9.54
N TYR A 151 12.35 17.92 10.06
CA TYR A 151 12.42 17.62 11.48
C TYR A 151 13.53 18.35 12.21
N LYS A 152 14.21 19.31 11.57
CA LYS A 152 15.29 20.14 12.16
C LYS A 152 16.36 19.28 12.85
N ASP A 153 16.81 18.23 12.15
CA ASP A 153 17.77 17.23 12.64
C ASP A 153 17.33 16.50 13.94
N ASN A 154 16.03 16.52 14.28
CA ASN A 154 15.51 15.73 15.39
C ASN A 154 15.46 14.25 15.02
N GLN A 155 16.49 13.52 15.47
CA GLN A 155 16.66 12.10 15.20
C GLN A 155 15.46 11.25 15.63
N GLN A 156 14.86 11.53 16.78
CA GLN A 156 13.70 10.76 17.27
C GLN A 156 12.49 10.95 16.34
N ALA A 157 12.21 12.18 15.92
CA ALA A 157 11.09 12.47 15.02
C ALA A 157 11.29 11.84 13.63
N ILE A 158 12.53 11.82 13.14
CA ILE A 158 12.91 11.14 11.88
C ILE A 158 12.71 9.62 12.01
N GLU A 159 13.10 9.02 13.13
CA GLU A 159 12.89 7.59 13.37
C GLU A 159 11.39 7.25 13.46
N GLU A 160 10.60 8.07 14.14
CA GLU A 160 9.14 7.92 14.20
C GLU A 160 8.49 8.07 12.82
N TYR A 161 8.98 9.00 11.98
CA TYR A 161 8.61 9.11 10.58
C TYR A 161 8.89 7.82 9.81
N LYS A 162 10.09 7.26 9.98
CA LYS A 162 10.48 6.04 9.27
C LYS A 162 9.59 4.87 9.69
N LYS A 163 9.37 4.69 10.99
CA LYS A 163 8.48 3.64 11.54
C LYS A 163 7.08 3.71 10.96
N ARG A 164 6.44 4.89 10.99
CA ARG A 164 5.07 5.05 10.47
C ARG A 164 4.95 4.84 8.95
N ASN A 165 6.06 4.92 8.23
CA ASN A 165 6.14 4.74 6.78
C ASN A 165 6.74 3.38 6.36
N TYR A 166 6.87 2.42 7.28
CA TYR A 166 7.43 1.09 7.04
C TYR A 166 8.90 1.13 6.57
N ILE A 167 9.66 2.11 7.06
CA ILE A 167 11.08 2.29 6.77
C ILE A 167 11.88 1.90 8.01
N ASP A 168 13.00 1.19 7.82
CA ASP A 168 13.94 0.91 8.90
C ASP A 168 14.43 2.23 9.54
N PRO A 169 14.23 2.44 10.85
CA PRO A 169 14.61 3.68 11.53
C PRO A 169 16.09 4.01 11.44
N THR A 170 16.93 2.98 11.36
CA THR A 170 18.40 3.08 11.37
C THR A 170 18.98 3.27 9.97
N LEU A 171 18.21 2.95 8.92
CA LEU A 171 18.66 3.04 7.54
C LEU A 171 18.73 4.49 7.07
N LYS A 172 19.88 4.90 6.54
CA LYS A 172 20.05 6.21 5.87
C LYS A 172 19.46 6.16 4.47
N LEU A 173 18.63 7.13 4.11
CA LEU A 173 17.92 7.16 2.83
C LEU A 173 18.76 7.83 1.73
N GLU A 174 20.04 7.46 1.66
CA GLU A 174 20.93 7.84 0.57
C GLU A 174 20.64 6.96 -0.67
N TRP A 175 21.05 7.40 -1.86
CA TRP A 175 20.78 6.68 -3.11
C TRP A 175 21.51 5.34 -3.19
N GLU A 176 22.68 5.28 -2.58
CA GLU A 176 23.53 4.09 -2.46
C GLU A 176 22.82 2.96 -1.68
N ASN A 177 21.90 3.31 -0.79
CA ASN A 177 21.16 2.37 0.06
C ASN A 177 19.78 1.99 -0.53
N ILE A 178 19.45 2.42 -1.75
CA ILE A 178 18.10 2.20 -2.31
C ILE A 178 17.72 0.71 -2.39
N LYS A 179 18.70 -0.19 -2.57
CA LYS A 179 18.48 -1.62 -2.58
C LYS A 179 18.01 -2.12 -1.20
N GLU A 180 18.76 -1.79 -0.15
CA GLU A 180 18.43 -2.15 1.23
C GLU A 180 17.11 -1.51 1.67
N PHE A 181 16.87 -0.25 1.28
CA PHE A 181 15.60 0.44 1.50
C PHE A 181 14.43 -0.32 0.88
N ARG A 182 14.56 -0.73 -0.39
CA ARG A 182 13.53 -1.51 -1.07
C ARG A 182 13.27 -2.82 -0.34
N GLU A 183 14.31 -3.61 -0.08
CA GLU A 183 14.19 -4.95 0.51
C GLU A 183 13.54 -4.89 1.91
N THR A 184 14.02 -3.98 2.76
CA THR A 184 13.51 -3.82 4.14
C THR A 184 12.08 -3.29 4.15
N ARG A 185 11.76 -2.29 3.31
CA ARG A 185 10.42 -1.70 3.26
C ARG A 185 9.39 -2.63 2.61
N GLU A 186 9.73 -3.32 1.52
CA GLU A 186 8.83 -4.31 0.90
C GLU A 186 8.48 -5.42 1.89
N LYS A 187 9.48 -5.93 2.63
CA LYS A 187 9.25 -6.93 3.68
C LYS A 187 8.27 -6.41 4.75
N ALA A 188 8.51 -5.22 5.29
CA ALA A 188 7.65 -4.63 6.32
C ALA A 188 6.20 -4.39 5.82
N ILE A 189 6.05 -3.93 4.58
CA ILE A 189 4.74 -3.74 3.94
C ILE A 189 4.03 -5.09 3.74
N ILE A 190 4.73 -6.10 3.20
CA ILE A 190 4.15 -7.44 2.98
C ILE A 190 3.69 -8.05 4.31
N GLU A 191 4.52 -8.00 5.34
CA GLU A 191 4.16 -8.49 6.68
C GLU A 191 2.89 -7.80 7.20
N LYS A 192 2.80 -6.47 7.05
CA LYS A 192 1.61 -5.73 7.48
C LYS A 192 0.36 -6.08 6.67
N LEU A 193 0.47 -6.18 5.35
CA LEU A 193 -0.65 -6.54 4.49
C LEU A 193 -1.14 -7.96 4.79
N LYS A 194 -0.22 -8.92 5.03
CA LYS A 194 -0.56 -10.29 5.46
C LYS A 194 -1.33 -10.27 6.78
N GLU A 195 -0.88 -9.50 7.77
CA GLU A 195 -1.56 -9.33 9.07
C GLU A 195 -3.00 -8.80 8.93
N VAL A 196 -3.21 -7.81 8.05
CA VAL A 196 -4.50 -7.13 7.91
C VAL A 196 -5.48 -7.89 7.01
N LEU A 197 -4.99 -8.57 5.97
CA LEU A 197 -5.83 -9.10 4.90
C LEU A 197 -6.04 -10.61 4.99
N LEU A 198 -5.08 -11.35 5.53
CA LEU A 198 -5.21 -12.79 5.69
C LEU A 198 -5.98 -13.14 6.98
N PRO A 199 -6.71 -14.26 7.00
CA PRO A 199 -7.29 -14.77 8.24
C PRO A 199 -6.19 -14.97 9.29
N LYS A 200 -6.49 -14.63 10.55
CA LYS A 200 -5.64 -15.06 11.67
C LYS A 200 -5.80 -16.56 11.82
N SER A 201 -4.70 -17.30 11.72
CA SER A 201 -4.64 -18.73 12.02
C SER A 201 -4.94 -19.01 13.48
#